data_AF-A0A918LT88-F1
#
_entry.id   AF-A0A918LT88-F1
#
_cell.length_a   1.000
_cell.length_b   1.000
_cell.length_c   1.000
_cell.angle_alpha   90.00
_cell.angle_beta   90.00
_cell.angle_gamma   90.00
#
_symmetry.space_group_name_H-M   'P 1'
#
loop_
_entity.id
_entity.type
_entity.pdbx_description
1 polymer ?
#
loop_
_entity_poly.entity_id
_entity_poly.type
_entity_poly.pdbx_seq_one_letter_code
_entity_poly.pdbx_strand_id
1 'polypeptide(L)'
;MPEGRIWVMGDNRQNSLDSRYHQELPGNGTVANDKVVGRAVVVAWPLTRWATLPVPAAFDQQGLSAAAVVAPGAAGLAGIGAVGAVPLLLVRRKRRHQDALQQD
;
A
#
# COMPACT_ATOMS: atom_id res chain seq x y z
N MET A 1 5.83 11.64 0.80
CA MET A 1 6.95 10.69 0.69
C MET A 1 6.92 10.10 -0.70
N PRO A 2 8.05 10.01 -1.41
CA PRO A 2 8.11 9.31 -2.69
C PRO A 2 7.61 7.86 -2.53
N GLU A 3 6.92 7.35 -3.54
CA GLU A 3 6.43 5.98 -3.54
C GLU A 3 7.59 4.98 -3.42
N GLY A 4 7.36 3.87 -2.72
CA GLY A 4 8.38 2.81 -2.56
C GLY A 4 9.57 3.18 -1.67
N ARG A 5 9.48 4.27 -0.88
CA ARG A 5 10.53 4.72 0.03
C ARG A 5 9.98 5.06 1.41
N ILE A 6 10.81 4.92 2.42
CA ILE A 6 10.51 5.21 3.82
C ILE A 6 11.46 6.25 4.39
N TRP A 7 10.93 7.08 5.29
CA TRP A 7 11.72 7.96 6.14
C TRP A 7 11.93 7.29 7.48
N VAL A 8 13.17 7.22 7.95
CA VAL A 8 13.52 6.55 9.20
C VAL A 8 14.13 7.54 10.18
N MET A 9 13.81 7.37 11.46
CA MET A 9 14.37 8.18 12.54
C MET A 9 14.78 7.28 13.69
N GLY A 10 15.92 7.59 14.29
CA GLY A 10 16.34 6.94 15.51
C GLY A 10 15.41 7.30 16.67
N ASP A 11 15.36 6.42 17.67
CA ASP A 11 14.73 6.69 18.96
C ASP A 11 15.53 7.72 19.78
N ASN A 12 16.86 7.61 19.80
CA ASN A 12 17.75 8.61 20.36
C ASN A 12 17.98 9.77 19.37
N ARG A 13 17.03 10.71 19.35
CA ARG A 13 16.93 11.78 18.34
C ARG A 13 18.15 12.69 18.23
N GLN A 14 18.86 12.91 19.33
CA GLN A 14 20.02 13.81 19.37
C GLN A 14 21.32 13.11 18.94
N ASN A 15 21.32 11.79 18.91
CA ASN A 15 22.51 10.98 18.60
C ASN A 15 22.22 9.95 17.50
N SER A 16 21.45 10.35 16.50
CA SER A 16 21.11 9.51 15.35
C SER A 16 21.35 10.26 14.07
N LEU A 17 22.26 9.74 13.24
CA LEU A 17 22.48 10.17 11.86
C LEU A 17 21.42 9.52 10.96
N ASP A 18 20.16 9.83 11.20
CA ASP A 18 19.03 9.28 10.45
C ASP A 18 18.72 10.09 9.18
N SER A 19 17.55 9.87 8.58
CA SER A 19 17.13 10.53 7.34
C SER A 19 17.22 12.06 7.39
N ARG A 20 17.07 12.69 8.56
CA ARG A 20 17.14 14.16 8.72
C ARG A 20 18.49 14.73 8.29
N TYR A 21 19.56 13.97 8.50
CA TYR A 21 20.94 14.39 8.26
C TYR A 21 21.47 14.03 6.87
N HIS A 22 20.68 13.33 6.04
CA HIS A 22 21.11 12.80 4.74
C HIS A 22 20.22 13.30 3.57
N GLN A 23 19.61 14.47 3.72
CA GLN A 23 18.65 15.02 2.75
C GLN A 23 19.30 15.44 1.43
N GLU A 24 20.62 15.61 1.40
CA GLU A 24 21.44 15.89 0.24
C GLU A 24 21.75 14.66 -0.62
N LEU A 25 21.55 13.44 -0.08
CA LEU A 25 21.77 12.20 -0.82
C LEU A 25 20.61 11.90 -1.79
N PRO A 26 20.84 11.12 -2.86
CA PRO A 26 19.79 10.64 -3.75
C PRO A 26 18.65 9.98 -2.99
N GLY A 27 17.42 10.47 -3.19
CA GLY A 27 16.25 10.05 -2.42
C GLY A 27 15.95 10.95 -1.22
N ASN A 28 16.63 12.09 -1.07
CA ASN A 28 16.33 13.14 -0.10
C ASN A 28 16.25 12.58 1.34
N GLY A 29 17.23 11.79 1.76
CA GLY A 29 17.29 11.16 3.09
C GLY A 29 16.41 9.92 3.27
N THR A 30 15.55 9.57 2.31
CA THR A 30 14.69 8.37 2.42
C THR A 30 15.40 7.10 1.98
N VAL A 31 14.99 5.97 2.54
CA VAL A 31 15.50 4.63 2.21
C VAL A 31 14.49 3.93 1.29
N ALA A 32 14.96 3.30 0.22
CA ALA A 32 14.09 2.54 -0.67
C ALA A 32 13.63 1.23 -0.01
N ASN A 33 12.39 0.81 -0.29
CA ASN A 33 11.80 -0.38 0.33
C ASN A 33 12.55 -1.67 -0.01
N ASP A 34 13.19 -1.75 -1.18
CA ASP A 34 14.03 -2.88 -1.60
C ASP A 34 15.32 -3.02 -0.76
N LYS A 35 15.71 -1.97 -0.03
CA LYS A 35 16.83 -1.99 0.93
C LYS A 35 16.41 -2.39 2.34
N VAL A 36 15.11 -2.58 2.60
CA VAL A 36 14.61 -3.03 3.90
C VAL A 36 14.72 -4.55 4.00
N VAL A 37 15.52 -5.03 4.94
CA VAL A 37 15.69 -6.47 5.19
C VAL A 37 14.51 -7.05 5.97
N GLY A 38 13.99 -6.31 6.95
CA GLY A 38 12.87 -6.77 7.78
C GLY A 38 12.62 -5.89 9.01
N ARG A 39 11.65 -6.30 9.82
CA ARG A 39 11.28 -5.63 11.09
C ARG A 39 11.91 -6.34 12.28
N ALA A 40 12.37 -5.58 13.26
CA ALA A 40 12.75 -6.14 14.56
C ALA A 40 11.52 -6.75 15.27
N VAL A 41 11.62 -8.01 15.69
CA VAL A 41 10.51 -8.76 16.31
C VAL A 41 10.81 -9.25 17.72
N VAL A 42 12.09 -9.29 18.12
CA VAL A 42 12.53 -9.80 19.42
C VAL A 42 13.74 -8.99 19.88
N VAL A 43 13.80 -8.71 21.17
CA VAL A 43 15.02 -8.31 21.88
C VAL A 43 15.65 -9.58 22.44
N ALA A 44 16.71 -10.05 21.78
CA ALA A 44 17.35 -11.34 22.12
C ALA A 44 18.44 -11.20 23.20
N TRP A 45 18.97 -9.99 23.42
CA TRP A 45 20.04 -9.72 24.38
C TRP A 45 19.86 -8.34 25.05
N PRO A 46 20.23 -8.17 26.34
CA PRO A 46 20.72 -9.19 27.29
C PRO A 46 19.66 -10.22 27.67
N LEU A 47 20.08 -11.41 28.15
CA LEU A 47 19.14 -12.49 28.52
C LEU A 47 18.11 -12.05 29.57
N THR A 48 18.47 -11.12 30.46
CA THR A 48 17.58 -10.52 31.46
C THR A 48 16.53 -9.57 30.88
N ARG A 49 16.62 -9.24 29.59
CA ARG A 49 15.74 -8.32 28.85
C ARG A 49 15.12 -8.98 27.63
N TRP A 50 15.00 -10.32 27.64
CA TRP A 50 14.34 -11.05 26.57
C TRP A 50 12.88 -10.60 26.44
N ALA A 51 12.50 -10.14 25.24
CA ALA A 51 11.15 -9.64 24.98
C ALA A 51 10.77 -9.76 23.51
N THR A 52 9.49 -9.89 23.22
CA THR A 52 8.94 -9.76 21.85
C THR A 52 8.58 -8.31 21.55
N LEU A 53 8.66 -7.91 20.28
CA LEU A 53 8.27 -6.59 19.77
C LEU A 53 6.98 -6.73 18.93
N PRO A 54 5.80 -6.75 19.56
CA PRO A 54 4.53 -6.82 18.83
C PRO A 54 4.29 -5.52 18.07
N VAL A 55 3.45 -5.60 17.03
CA VAL A 55 2.96 -4.38 16.36
C VAL A 55 2.00 -3.68 17.32
N PRO A 56 2.20 -2.38 17.63
CA PRO A 56 1.29 -1.64 18.48
C PRO A 56 -0.12 -1.54 17.87
N ALA A 57 -1.17 -1.66 18.71
CA ALA A 57 -2.57 -1.53 18.28
C ALA A 57 -2.90 -0.18 17.61
N ALA A 58 -2.05 0.83 17.81
CA ALA A 58 -2.16 2.11 17.10
C ALA A 58 -2.06 1.97 15.57
N PHE A 59 -1.46 0.89 15.05
CA PHE A 59 -1.39 0.63 13.61
C PHE A 59 -2.64 -0.05 13.04
N ASP A 60 -3.56 -0.52 13.89
CA ASP A 60 -4.84 -1.12 13.46
C ASP A 60 -5.92 -0.05 13.19
N GLN A 61 -5.54 1.23 13.22
CA GLN A 61 -6.47 2.34 12.96
C GLN A 61 -6.93 2.32 11.50
N GLN A 62 -8.24 2.45 11.31
CA GLN A 62 -8.88 2.38 10.00
C GLN A 62 -8.33 3.47 9.06
N GLY A 63 -7.98 4.64 9.58
CA GLY A 63 -7.39 5.74 8.81
C GLY A 63 -5.99 5.45 8.26
N LEU A 64 -5.18 4.63 8.94
CA LEU A 64 -3.84 4.25 8.48
C LEU A 64 -3.91 3.15 7.41
N SER A 65 -4.83 2.19 7.58
CA SER A 65 -5.08 1.12 6.60
C SER A 65 -5.75 1.65 5.33
N ALA A 66 -6.64 2.65 5.45
CA ALA A 66 -7.25 3.32 4.31
C ALA A 66 -6.23 4.16 3.53
N ALA A 67 -5.29 4.84 4.20
CA ALA A 67 -4.25 5.64 3.52
C ALA A 67 -3.36 4.81 2.58
N ALA A 68 -3.16 3.51 2.85
CA ALA A 68 -2.47 2.59 1.94
C ALA A 68 -3.26 2.35 0.63
N VAL A 69 -4.59 2.50 0.65
CA VAL A 69 -5.49 2.37 -0.52
C VAL A 69 -5.61 3.71 -1.29
N VAL A 70 -5.37 4.84 -0.62
CA VAL A 70 -5.42 6.19 -1.23
C VAL A 70 -4.04 6.70 -1.66
N ALA A 71 -3.01 5.83 -1.68
CA ALA A 71 -1.75 6.18 -2.34
C ALA A 71 -2.05 6.59 -3.80
N PRO A 72 -1.76 7.83 -4.22
CA PRO A 72 -2.07 8.30 -5.56
C PRO A 72 -1.18 7.53 -6.56
N GLY A 73 -1.72 6.44 -7.08
CA GLY A 73 -1.01 5.49 -7.95
C GLY A 73 -1.65 4.09 -8.02
N ALA A 74 -2.33 3.64 -6.95
CA ALA A 74 -2.89 2.28 -6.88
C ALA A 74 -4.41 2.18 -7.15
N ALA A 75 -5.11 3.30 -7.39
CA ALA A 75 -6.55 3.35 -7.67
C ALA A 75 -6.88 3.11 -9.16
N GLY A 76 -6.07 2.35 -9.88
CA GLY A 76 -6.34 1.92 -11.25
C GLY A 76 -6.74 0.44 -11.28
N LEU A 77 -8.02 0.17 -11.51
CA LEU A 77 -8.59 -1.09 -12.06
C LEU A 77 -9.14 -2.19 -11.12
N ALA A 78 -9.30 -2.00 -9.81
CA ALA A 78 -9.94 -3.01 -8.97
C ALA A 78 -11.20 -2.50 -8.26
N GLY A 79 -12.32 -2.48 -8.99
CA GLY A 79 -13.61 -2.84 -8.38
C GLY A 79 -14.63 -1.75 -8.06
N ILE A 80 -15.16 -1.05 -9.08
CA ILE A 80 -16.58 -0.60 -9.12
C ILE A 80 -17.13 -0.64 -10.57
N GLY A 81 -16.68 -1.58 -11.41
CA GLY A 81 -17.08 -1.65 -12.83
C GLY A 81 -17.96 -2.85 -13.24
N ALA A 82 -18.09 -3.87 -12.38
CA ALA A 82 -18.59 -5.17 -12.83
C ALA A 82 -20.11 -5.38 -12.73
N VAL A 83 -20.87 -4.53 -12.02
CA VAL A 83 -22.31 -4.77 -11.82
C VAL A 83 -23.18 -4.09 -12.90
N GLY A 84 -22.73 -2.97 -13.49
CA GLY A 84 -23.52 -2.21 -14.48
C GLY A 84 -23.42 -2.68 -15.93
N ALA A 85 -22.36 -3.39 -16.31
CA ALA A 85 -22.09 -3.71 -17.73
C ALA A 85 -22.74 -5.03 -18.22
N VAL A 86 -23.05 -5.96 -17.31
CA VAL A 86 -23.64 -7.26 -17.64
C VAL A 86 -25.06 -7.13 -18.23
N PRO A 87 -26.00 -6.35 -17.65
CA PRO A 87 -27.33 -6.23 -18.25
C PRO A 87 -27.31 -5.50 -19.60
N LEU A 88 -26.43 -4.49 -19.79
CA LEU A 88 -26.32 -3.74 -21.05
C LEU A 88 -25.81 -4.60 -22.21
N LEU A 89 -24.88 -5.52 -21.96
CA LEU A 89 -24.35 -6.42 -23.00
C LEU A 89 -25.36 -7.53 -23.38
N LEU A 90 -26.18 -8.00 -22.44
CA LEU A 90 -27.23 -8.99 -22.71
C LEU A 90 -28.39 -8.40 -23.55
N VAL A 91 -28.79 -7.16 -23.29
CA VAL A 91 -29.83 -6.47 -24.09
C VAL A 91 -29.37 -6.23 -25.53
N ARG A 92 -28.07 -5.93 -25.74
CA ARG A 92 -27.53 -5.71 -27.09
C ARG A 92 -27.45 -7.00 -27.91
N ARG A 93 -27.25 -8.17 -27.28
CA ARG A 93 -27.27 -9.48 -27.96
C ARG A 93 -28.67 -9.89 -28.38
N LYS A 94 -29.69 -9.60 -27.57
CA LYS A 94 -31.08 -9.99 -27.89
C LYS A 94 -31.64 -9.24 -29.11
N ARG A 95 -31.30 -7.95 -29.27
CA ARG A 95 -31.76 -7.15 -30.43
C ARG A 95 -31.22 -7.67 -31.76
N ARG A 96 -29.95 -8.09 -31.82
CA ARG A 96 -29.34 -8.64 -33.04
C ARG A 96 -29.94 -9.97 -33.50
N HIS A 97 -30.55 -10.74 -32.59
CA HIS A 97 -31.24 -11.98 -32.96
C HIS A 97 -32.66 -11.75 -33.50
N GLN A 98 -33.27 -10.59 -33.23
CA GLN A 98 -34.62 -10.29 -33.73
C GLN A 98 -34.57 -9.73 -35.15
N ASP A 99 -33.54 -8.93 -35.47
CA ASP A 99 -33.32 -8.42 -36.83
C ASP A 99 -33.03 -9.55 -37.84
N ALA A 100 -32.48 -10.68 -37.37
CA ALA A 100 -32.16 -11.85 -38.19
C ALA A 100 -33.38 -12.75 -38.51
N LEU A 101 -34.54 -12.51 -37.88
CA LEU A 101 -35.77 -13.29 -38.12
C LEU A 101 -36.81 -12.52 -38.95
N GLN A 102 -36.46 -11.33 -39.41
CA GLN A 102 -37.36 -10.45 -40.17
C GLN A 102 -36.91 -10.23 -41.62
N GLN A 103 -35.96 -11.04 -42.09
CA GLN A 103 -35.46 -11.07 -43.47
C GLN A 103 -35.80 -12.37 -44.23
N ASP A 104 -36.80 -13.13 -43.77
CA ASP A 104 -37.50 -14.15 -44.56
C ASP A 104 -38.92 -13.69 -44.90
#